data_AF-A0A1H6FYG7-F1
#
_entry.id   AF-A0A1H6FYG7-F1
#
_cell.length_a   1.000
_cell.length_b   1.000
_cell.length_c   1.000
_cell.angle_alpha   90.00
_cell.angle_beta   90.00
_cell.angle_gamma   90.00
#
_symmetry.space_group_name_H-M   'P 1'
#
loop_
_entity.id
_entity.type
_entity.pdbx_description
1 polymer ?
#
loop_
_entity_poly.entity_id
_entity_poly.type
_entity_poly.pdbx_seq_one_letter_code
_entity_poly.pdbx_strand_id
1 'polypeptide(L)'
;MSTKSNALETAVTDYIGALTALDAAPGARTRAQADRSFARLSTLAAPRIRYFTRNYGLTDVAEDAAQVCAIALHRAAERYDPARARFTTYVNWQFRAELQALRHRLHGDQRCAGRRQVTATLSFDALEEEGADAWLVDPAAQDATEQGAADNLAERLADRLVEDWACRRRAKLGRSRGEESRMETRLATEKQLVRHHLMVRDAAERLRESDRHIVRRALADIVHHAPIRKFH
;
A
#
# COMPACT_ATOMS: atom_id res chain seq x y z
N MET A 1 -36.21 1.42 28.53
CA MET A 1 -34.92 1.43 27.78
C MET A 1 -34.59 0.02 27.34
N SER A 2 -34.09 -0.20 26.12
CA SER A 2 -33.86 -1.56 25.61
C SER A 2 -32.55 -2.14 26.17
N THR A 3 -32.62 -3.31 26.79
CA THR A 3 -31.47 -4.10 27.27
C THR A 3 -30.39 -4.28 26.19
N LYS A 4 -30.82 -4.44 24.94
CA LYS A 4 -29.93 -4.58 23.78
C LYS A 4 -29.14 -3.31 23.44
N SER A 5 -29.71 -2.12 23.69
CA SER A 5 -29.00 -0.86 23.48
C SER A 5 -27.94 -0.64 24.55
N ASN A 6 -28.26 -0.95 25.81
CA ASN A 6 -27.27 -0.88 26.91
C ASN A 6 -26.13 -1.87 26.70
N ALA A 7 -26.42 -3.09 26.25
CA ALA A 7 -25.39 -4.09 25.94
C ALA A 7 -24.42 -3.63 24.84
N LEU A 8 -24.93 -2.93 23.81
CA LEU A 8 -24.09 -2.36 22.75
C LEU A 8 -23.24 -1.21 23.29
N GLU A 9 -23.80 -0.38 24.16
CA GLU A 9 -23.09 0.72 24.81
C GLU A 9 -21.92 0.22 25.67
N THR A 10 -22.15 -0.80 26.51
CA THR A 10 -21.08 -1.41 27.30
C THR A 10 -20.01 -2.04 26.41
N ALA A 11 -20.41 -2.76 25.35
CA ALA A 11 -19.46 -3.41 24.46
C ALA A 11 -18.58 -2.41 23.69
N VAL A 12 -19.08 -1.23 23.32
CA VAL A 12 -18.24 -0.21 22.68
C VAL A 12 -17.28 0.42 23.68
N THR A 13 -17.68 0.66 24.92
CA THR A 13 -16.78 1.16 25.97
C THR A 13 -15.67 0.14 26.27
N ASP A 14 -16.01 -1.15 26.38
CA ASP A 14 -15.04 -2.24 26.56
C ASP A 14 -14.04 -2.31 25.38
N TYR A 15 -14.52 -2.05 24.16
CA TYR A 15 -13.69 -2.06 22.96
C TYR A 15 -12.75 -0.85 22.90
N ILE A 16 -13.25 0.35 23.18
CA ILE A 16 -12.44 1.58 23.25
C ILE A 16 -11.34 1.41 24.30
N GLY A 17 -11.68 0.90 25.49
CA GLY A 17 -10.68 0.62 26.54
C GLY A 17 -9.62 -0.39 26.09
N ALA A 18 -10.00 -1.43 25.34
CA ALA A 18 -9.06 -2.40 24.79
C ALA A 18 -8.13 -1.79 23.72
N LEU A 19 -8.63 -0.88 22.87
CA LEU A 19 -7.81 -0.13 21.91
C LEU A 19 -6.80 0.78 22.62
N THR A 20 -7.25 1.55 23.62
CA THR A 20 -6.35 2.40 24.41
C THR A 20 -5.24 1.61 25.10
N ALA A 21 -5.57 0.42 25.64
CA ALA A 21 -4.57 -0.47 26.24
C ALA A 21 -3.58 -1.03 25.21
N LEU A 22 -4.05 -1.33 23.99
CA LEU A 22 -3.20 -1.78 22.89
C LEU A 22 -2.25 -0.68 22.41
N ASP A 23 -2.73 0.55 22.30
CA ASP A 23 -1.93 1.72 21.91
C ASP A 23 -0.87 2.06 22.96
N ALA A 24 -1.22 1.96 24.25
CA ALA A 24 -0.30 2.20 25.35
C ALA A 24 0.77 1.11 25.50
N ALA A 25 0.42 -0.15 25.25
CA ALA A 25 1.33 -1.29 25.37
C ALA A 25 1.07 -2.34 24.26
N PRO A 26 1.69 -2.18 23.08
CA PRO A 26 1.55 -3.11 21.99
C PRO A 26 2.06 -4.52 22.35
N GLY A 27 1.22 -5.53 22.19
CA GLY A 27 1.57 -6.92 22.48
C GLY A 27 0.52 -7.93 22.02
N ALA A 28 0.90 -9.21 21.95
CA ALA A 28 0.01 -10.28 21.48
C ALA A 28 -1.27 -10.39 22.33
N ARG A 29 -1.15 -10.21 23.65
CA ARG A 29 -2.28 -10.29 24.59
C ARG A 29 -3.23 -9.10 24.47
N THR A 30 -2.72 -7.88 24.32
CA THR A 30 -3.54 -6.67 24.15
C THR A 30 -4.24 -6.69 22.79
N ARG A 31 -3.57 -7.19 21.74
CA ARG A 31 -4.18 -7.41 20.42
C ARG A 31 -5.33 -8.41 20.48
N ALA A 32 -5.09 -9.59 21.05
CA ALA A 32 -6.14 -10.60 21.24
C ALA A 32 -7.32 -10.11 22.10
N GLN A 33 -7.08 -9.19 23.04
CA GLN A 33 -8.14 -8.56 23.81
C GLN A 33 -8.98 -7.59 22.94
N ALA A 34 -8.33 -6.74 22.14
CA ALA A 34 -9.02 -5.84 21.22
C ALA A 34 -9.87 -6.62 20.21
N ASP A 35 -9.33 -7.71 19.64
CA ASP A 35 -10.03 -8.56 18.69
C ASP A 35 -11.28 -9.21 19.30
N ARG A 36 -11.17 -9.74 20.54
CA ARG A 36 -12.32 -10.33 21.25
C ARG A 36 -13.39 -9.29 21.58
N SER A 37 -12.99 -8.10 22.03
CA SER A 37 -13.91 -7.00 22.30
C SER A 37 -14.63 -6.55 21.02
N PHE A 38 -13.90 -6.45 19.90
CA PHE A 38 -14.48 -6.11 18.60
C PHE A 38 -15.43 -7.19 18.08
N ALA A 39 -15.08 -8.47 18.22
CA ALA A 39 -15.94 -9.58 17.82
C ALA A 39 -17.26 -9.60 18.60
N ARG A 40 -17.21 -9.31 19.92
CA ARG A 40 -18.41 -9.16 20.76
C ARG A 40 -19.27 -8.00 20.31
N LEU A 41 -18.67 -6.83 20.06
CA LEU A 41 -19.38 -5.64 19.57
C LEU A 41 -20.05 -5.93 18.21
N SER A 42 -19.32 -6.56 17.29
CA SER A 42 -19.81 -6.94 15.95
C SER A 42 -20.98 -7.91 16.02
N THR A 43 -20.92 -8.90 16.91
CA THR A 43 -22.02 -9.85 17.15
C THR A 43 -23.30 -9.15 17.60
N LEU A 44 -23.19 -8.16 18.49
CA LEU A 44 -24.32 -7.36 18.96
C LEU A 44 -24.88 -6.42 17.87
N ALA A 45 -24.02 -5.96 16.95
CA ALA A 45 -24.42 -5.13 15.82
C ALA A 45 -25.04 -5.93 14.66
N ALA A 46 -24.71 -7.22 14.53
CA ALA A 46 -25.09 -8.05 13.37
C ALA A 46 -26.58 -8.05 13.00
N PRO A 47 -27.56 -8.10 13.95
CA PRO A 47 -28.97 -7.99 13.58
C PRO A 47 -29.35 -6.68 12.91
N ARG A 48 -28.70 -5.58 13.30
CA ARG A 48 -28.92 -4.24 12.72
C ARG A 48 -28.30 -4.14 11.33
N ILE A 49 -27.09 -4.68 11.17
CA ILE A 49 -26.42 -4.76 9.88
C ILE A 49 -27.34 -5.52 8.90
N ARG A 50 -27.81 -6.73 9.27
CA ARG A 50 -28.77 -7.49 8.43
C ARG A 50 -30.04 -6.72 8.09
N TYR A 51 -30.59 -5.98 9.05
CA TYR A 51 -31.77 -5.14 8.81
C TYR A 51 -31.48 -4.06 7.75
N PHE A 52 -30.38 -3.31 7.91
CA PHE A 52 -30.03 -2.27 6.96
C PHE A 52 -29.63 -2.83 5.60
N THR A 53 -28.84 -3.91 5.53
CA THR A 53 -28.50 -4.59 4.28
C THR A 53 -29.75 -4.89 3.45
N ARG A 54 -30.79 -5.47 4.07
CA ARG A 54 -32.08 -5.70 3.39
C ARG A 54 -32.77 -4.40 2.97
N ASN A 55 -32.83 -3.41 3.87
CA ASN A 55 -33.49 -2.13 3.59
C ASN A 55 -32.82 -1.33 2.47
N TYR A 56 -31.51 -1.48 2.29
CA TYR A 56 -30.75 -0.82 1.23
C TYR A 56 -30.78 -1.61 -0.10
N GLY A 57 -31.37 -2.82 -0.12
CA GLY A 57 -31.47 -3.66 -1.30
C GLY A 57 -30.20 -4.43 -1.64
N LEU A 58 -29.32 -4.66 -0.65
CA LEU A 58 -27.98 -5.24 -0.82
C LEU A 58 -27.91 -6.71 -0.36
N THR A 59 -28.98 -7.46 -0.58
CA THR A 59 -29.08 -8.84 -0.05
C THR A 59 -28.25 -9.83 -0.86
N ASP A 60 -28.10 -9.57 -2.15
CA ASP A 60 -27.21 -10.24 -3.11
C ASP A 60 -25.73 -10.08 -2.76
N VAL A 61 -25.36 -8.95 -2.15
CA VAL A 61 -23.98 -8.62 -1.71
C VAL A 61 -23.88 -8.51 -0.19
N ALA A 62 -24.58 -9.41 0.53
CA ALA A 62 -24.71 -9.32 1.98
C ALA A 62 -23.36 -9.44 2.73
N GLU A 63 -22.39 -10.16 2.18
CA GLU A 63 -21.05 -10.29 2.74
C GLU A 63 -20.28 -8.96 2.68
N ASP A 64 -20.25 -8.31 1.51
CA ASP A 64 -19.61 -6.99 1.34
C ASP A 64 -20.27 -5.94 2.23
N ALA A 65 -21.61 -5.97 2.32
CA ALA A 65 -22.35 -5.10 3.22
C ALA A 65 -21.96 -5.33 4.69
N ALA A 66 -21.72 -6.58 5.09
CA ALA A 66 -21.25 -6.90 6.45
C ALA A 66 -19.83 -6.39 6.69
N GLN A 67 -18.91 -6.55 5.73
CA GLN A 67 -17.53 -6.07 5.84
C GLN A 67 -17.47 -4.54 5.93
N VAL A 68 -18.18 -3.83 5.05
CA VAL A 68 -18.26 -2.37 5.06
C VAL A 68 -18.85 -1.86 6.38
N CYS A 69 -19.90 -2.51 6.90
CA CYS A 69 -20.44 -2.18 8.23
C CYS A 69 -19.46 -2.50 9.37
N ALA A 70 -18.64 -3.56 9.28
CA ALA A 70 -17.62 -3.85 10.29
C ALA A 70 -16.54 -2.75 10.32
N ILE A 71 -16.08 -2.27 9.17
CA ILE A 71 -15.16 -1.13 9.06
C ILE A 71 -15.80 0.14 9.64
N ALA A 72 -17.07 0.40 9.29
CA ALA A 72 -17.82 1.53 9.83
C ALA A 72 -17.94 1.47 11.36
N LEU A 73 -18.18 0.28 11.91
CA LEU A 73 -18.29 0.03 13.35
C LEU A 73 -16.97 0.30 14.07
N HIS A 74 -15.84 -0.13 13.48
CA HIS A 74 -14.51 0.15 14.00
C HIS A 74 -14.23 1.66 14.05
N ARG A 75 -14.39 2.35 12.91
CA ARG A 75 -14.21 3.81 12.81
C ARG A 75 -15.16 4.59 13.72
N ALA A 76 -16.40 4.09 13.91
CA ALA A 76 -17.37 4.68 14.81
C ALA A 76 -16.89 4.62 16.26
N ALA A 77 -16.24 3.52 16.67
CA ALA A 77 -15.71 3.41 18.03
C ALA A 77 -14.57 4.42 18.29
N GLU A 78 -13.68 4.66 17.32
CA GLU A 78 -12.57 5.62 17.45
C GLU A 78 -13.05 7.06 17.68
N ARG A 79 -14.20 7.42 17.11
CA ARG A 79 -14.74 8.80 17.13
C ARG A 79 -15.95 8.94 18.04
N TYR A 80 -16.24 7.92 18.84
CA TYR A 80 -17.44 7.91 19.67
C TYR A 80 -17.33 8.91 20.82
N ASP A 81 -18.29 9.83 20.89
CA ASP A 81 -18.45 10.78 22.00
C ASP A 81 -19.82 10.56 22.68
N PRO A 82 -19.85 9.95 23.89
CA PRO A 82 -21.09 9.66 24.60
C PRO A 82 -21.83 10.92 25.07
N ALA A 83 -21.17 12.09 25.11
CA ALA A 83 -21.83 13.34 25.47
C ALA A 83 -22.72 13.88 24.34
N ARG A 84 -22.41 13.52 23.08
CA ARG A 84 -23.16 13.97 21.89
C ARG A 84 -24.36 13.09 21.57
N ALA A 85 -24.17 11.78 21.61
CA ALA A 85 -25.22 10.83 21.27
C ALA A 85 -24.92 9.44 21.84
N ARG A 86 -25.97 8.63 22.00
CA ARG A 86 -25.82 7.19 22.27
C ARG A 86 -25.18 6.48 21.09
N PHE A 87 -24.39 5.44 21.38
CA PHE A 87 -23.65 4.73 20.34
C PHE A 87 -24.58 4.12 19.29
N THR A 88 -25.72 3.57 19.71
CA THR A 88 -26.72 3.01 18.77
C THR A 88 -27.20 4.04 17.75
N THR A 89 -27.35 5.30 18.14
CA THR A 89 -27.81 6.37 17.25
C THR A 89 -26.69 6.74 16.28
N TYR A 90 -25.49 6.95 16.83
CA TYR A 90 -24.32 7.32 16.05
C TYR A 90 -23.95 6.24 15.01
N VAL A 91 -23.87 4.98 15.43
CA VAL A 91 -23.51 3.87 14.53
C VAL A 91 -24.56 3.63 13.44
N ASN A 92 -25.85 3.88 13.74
CA ASN A 92 -26.89 3.80 12.72
C ASN A 92 -26.71 4.86 11.62
N TRP A 93 -26.14 6.03 11.92
CA TRP A 93 -25.79 7.00 10.87
C TRP A 93 -24.62 6.50 10.03
N GLN A 94 -23.60 5.91 10.67
CA GLN A 94 -22.44 5.35 9.97
C GLN A 94 -22.85 4.21 9.02
N PHE A 95 -23.67 3.26 9.50
CA PHE A 95 -24.17 2.17 8.66
C PHE A 95 -24.96 2.67 7.46
N ARG A 96 -25.83 3.68 7.64
CA ARG A 96 -26.59 4.25 6.52
C ARG A 96 -25.69 4.91 5.48
N ALA A 97 -24.69 5.67 5.90
CA ALA A 97 -23.76 6.34 4.99
C ALA A 97 -22.95 5.33 4.17
N GLU A 98 -22.39 4.32 4.84
CA GLU A 98 -21.50 3.34 4.22
C GLU A 98 -22.26 2.37 3.31
N LEU A 99 -23.47 1.94 3.70
CA LEU A 99 -24.32 1.12 2.82
C LEU A 99 -24.87 1.92 1.63
N GLN A 100 -25.16 3.21 1.81
CA GLN A 100 -25.53 4.07 0.68
C GLN A 100 -24.35 4.23 -0.30
N ALA A 101 -23.12 4.38 0.22
CA ALA A 101 -21.93 4.46 -0.61
C ALA A 101 -21.68 3.14 -1.36
N LEU A 102 -21.81 2.00 -0.68
CA LEU A 102 -21.70 0.67 -1.29
C LEU A 102 -22.73 0.49 -2.41
N ARG A 103 -24.01 0.78 -2.12
CA ARG A 103 -25.09 0.76 -3.11
C ARG A 103 -24.79 1.64 -4.32
N HIS A 104 -24.29 2.85 -4.09
CA HIS A 104 -23.97 3.79 -5.16
C HIS A 104 -22.80 3.29 -6.03
N ARG A 105 -21.81 2.63 -5.46
CA ARG A 105 -20.69 2.04 -6.22
C ARG A 105 -21.13 0.85 -7.07
N LEU A 106 -21.96 -0.03 -6.52
CA LEU A 106 -22.40 -1.25 -7.19
C LEU A 106 -23.50 -1.01 -8.22
N HIS A 107 -24.46 -0.14 -7.90
CA HIS A 107 -25.66 0.06 -8.73
C HIS A 107 -25.74 1.45 -9.35
N GLY A 108 -24.74 2.31 -9.13
CA GLY A 108 -24.74 3.69 -9.62
C GLY A 108 -25.76 4.59 -8.94
N ASP A 109 -25.92 5.82 -9.46
CA ASP A 109 -27.10 6.63 -9.18
C ASP A 109 -28.23 6.19 -10.12
N GLN A 110 -29.29 5.60 -9.56
CA GLN A 110 -30.46 5.18 -10.32
C GLN A 110 -31.13 6.34 -11.07
N ARG A 111 -30.91 7.61 -10.65
CA ARG A 111 -31.38 8.81 -11.36
C ARG A 111 -30.61 9.08 -12.66
N CYS A 112 -29.43 8.50 -12.81
CA CYS A 112 -28.58 8.60 -14.00
C CYS A 112 -28.65 7.35 -14.90
N ALA A 113 -29.56 6.42 -14.63
CA ALA A 113 -29.68 5.13 -15.33
C ALA A 113 -29.88 5.25 -16.87
N GLY A 114 -30.25 6.42 -17.38
CA GLY A 114 -30.31 6.70 -18.83
C GLY A 114 -29.02 7.22 -19.48
N ARG A 115 -27.97 7.56 -18.71
CA ARG A 115 -26.71 8.16 -19.25
C ARG A 115 -25.43 7.46 -18.84
N ARG A 116 -25.48 6.50 -17.92
CA ARG A 116 -24.33 5.64 -17.62
C ARG A 116 -24.73 4.24 -17.99
N GLN A 117 -24.22 3.78 -19.14
CA GLN A 117 -24.03 2.36 -19.36
C GLN A 117 -23.41 1.80 -18.09
N VAL A 118 -24.18 0.92 -17.49
CA VAL A 118 -23.88 0.15 -16.30
C VAL A 118 -22.47 -0.41 -16.50
N THR A 119 -21.50 0.09 -15.73
CA THR A 119 -20.27 -0.65 -15.47
C THR A 119 -20.70 -1.83 -14.61
N ALA A 120 -21.34 -2.82 -15.25
CA ALA A 120 -21.59 -4.10 -14.64
C ALA A 120 -20.22 -4.61 -14.24
N THR A 121 -20.08 -5.01 -12.98
CA THR A 121 -18.92 -5.79 -12.57
C THR A 121 -19.07 -7.14 -13.25
N LEU A 122 -18.66 -7.22 -14.51
CA LEU A 122 -18.67 -8.45 -15.28
C LEU A 122 -17.51 -9.30 -14.78
N SER A 123 -17.79 -10.53 -14.39
CA SER A 123 -16.74 -11.52 -14.15
C SER A 123 -15.94 -11.68 -15.44
N PHE A 124 -14.62 -11.90 -15.32
CA PHE A 124 -13.78 -12.21 -16.47
C PHE A 124 -14.32 -13.42 -17.24
N ASP A 125 -14.79 -14.45 -16.51
CA ASP A 125 -15.39 -15.65 -17.10
C ASP A 125 -16.61 -15.33 -17.98
N ALA A 126 -17.42 -14.34 -17.58
CA ALA A 126 -18.59 -13.91 -18.37
C ALA A 126 -18.17 -13.15 -19.63
N LEU A 127 -17.04 -12.43 -19.59
CA LEU A 127 -16.48 -11.75 -20.77
C LEU A 127 -15.85 -12.73 -21.76
N GLU A 128 -15.22 -13.79 -21.26
CA GLU A 128 -14.65 -14.88 -22.06
C GLU A 128 -15.74 -15.68 -22.78
N GLU A 129 -16.83 -16.03 -22.08
CA GLU A 129 -17.99 -16.72 -22.68
C GLU A 129 -18.67 -15.90 -23.79
N GLU A 130 -18.69 -14.56 -23.65
CA GLU A 130 -19.24 -13.64 -24.65
C GLU A 130 -18.25 -13.30 -25.79
N GLY A 131 -17.01 -13.79 -25.73
CA GLY A 131 -15.95 -13.47 -26.70
C GLY A 131 -15.59 -11.98 -26.74
N ALA A 132 -15.85 -11.28 -25.64
CA ALA A 132 -15.66 -9.85 -25.47
C ALA A 132 -14.43 -9.56 -24.60
N ASP A 133 -13.44 -10.45 -24.56
CA ASP A 133 -12.19 -10.33 -23.81
C ASP A 133 -11.04 -9.75 -24.66
N ALA A 134 -11.18 -9.72 -25.98
CA ALA A 134 -10.14 -9.28 -26.91
C ALA A 134 -9.63 -7.83 -26.67
N TRP A 135 -10.41 -6.97 -26.02
CA TRP A 135 -9.99 -5.61 -25.65
C TRP A 135 -9.21 -5.54 -24.33
N LEU A 136 -9.21 -6.61 -23.51
CA LEU A 136 -8.43 -6.71 -22.28
C LEU A 136 -6.96 -7.04 -22.54
N VAL A 137 -6.68 -7.74 -23.64
CA VAL A 137 -5.32 -8.10 -24.02
C VAL A 137 -4.62 -6.85 -24.55
N ASP A 138 -3.72 -6.30 -23.75
CA ASP A 138 -2.77 -5.26 -24.19
C ASP A 138 -1.55 -5.94 -24.84
N PRO A 139 -1.38 -5.83 -26.18
CA PRO A 139 -0.26 -6.45 -26.87
C PRO A 139 1.11 -5.92 -26.43
N ALA A 140 1.16 -4.72 -25.84
CA ALA A 140 2.40 -4.10 -25.37
C ALA A 140 2.73 -4.47 -23.91
N ALA A 141 1.81 -5.13 -23.18
CA ALA A 141 1.99 -5.39 -21.75
C ALA A 141 3.20 -6.28 -21.44
N GLN A 142 3.44 -7.30 -22.27
CA GLN A 142 4.59 -8.18 -22.10
C GLN A 142 5.90 -7.41 -22.30
N ASP A 143 6.06 -6.74 -23.43
CA ASP A 143 7.27 -5.97 -23.77
C ASP A 143 7.54 -4.87 -22.73
N ALA A 144 6.50 -4.14 -22.30
CA ALA A 144 6.62 -3.11 -21.26
C ALA A 144 7.04 -3.69 -19.91
N THR A 145 6.51 -4.87 -19.55
CA THR A 145 6.86 -5.56 -18.29
C THR A 145 8.29 -6.07 -18.32
N GLU A 146 8.70 -6.71 -19.42
CA GLU A 146 10.07 -7.20 -19.59
C GLU A 146 11.08 -6.05 -19.60
N GLN A 147 10.76 -4.96 -20.30
CA GLN A 147 11.58 -3.75 -20.32
C GLN A 147 11.70 -3.13 -18.92
N GLY A 148 10.58 -2.99 -18.19
CA GLY A 148 10.57 -2.47 -16.83
C GLY A 148 11.34 -3.36 -15.84
N ALA A 149 11.24 -4.69 -15.98
CA ALA A 149 12.02 -5.64 -15.19
C ALA A 149 13.52 -5.53 -15.48
N ALA A 150 13.89 -5.44 -16.75
CA ALA A 150 15.28 -5.25 -17.17
C ALA A 150 15.86 -3.93 -16.64
N ASP A 151 15.10 -2.84 -16.73
CA ASP A 151 15.51 -1.52 -16.21
C ASP A 151 15.67 -1.54 -14.69
N ASN A 152 14.75 -2.18 -13.96
CA ASN A 152 14.87 -2.32 -12.52
C ASN A 152 16.10 -3.14 -12.09
N LEU A 153 16.39 -4.23 -12.81
CA LEU A 153 17.58 -5.04 -12.56
C LEU A 153 18.86 -4.26 -12.86
N ALA A 154 18.89 -3.49 -13.95
CA ALA A 154 20.00 -2.62 -14.31
C ALA A 154 20.24 -1.54 -13.24
N GLU A 155 19.19 -0.88 -12.77
CA GLU A 155 19.28 0.13 -11.70
C GLU A 155 19.86 -0.43 -10.40
N ARG A 156 19.33 -1.58 -9.95
CA ARG A 156 19.78 -2.27 -8.73
C ARG A 156 21.22 -2.75 -8.86
N LEU A 157 21.60 -3.24 -10.03
CA LEU A 157 22.97 -3.66 -10.30
C LEU A 157 23.91 -2.45 -10.27
N ALA A 158 23.55 -1.35 -10.92
CA ALA A 158 24.34 -0.12 -10.91
C ALA A 158 24.53 0.42 -9.48
N ASP A 159 23.48 0.44 -8.65
CA ASP A 159 23.59 0.85 -7.24
C ASP A 159 24.57 -0.02 -6.46
N ARG A 160 24.46 -1.35 -6.64
CA ARG A 160 25.35 -2.29 -5.98
C ARG A 160 26.80 -2.11 -6.42
N LEU A 161 27.06 -2.00 -7.73
CA LEU A 161 28.42 -1.83 -8.26
C LEU A 161 29.06 -0.52 -7.77
N VAL A 162 28.29 0.57 -7.72
CA VAL A 162 28.76 1.87 -7.24
C VAL A 162 29.02 1.83 -5.73
N GLU A 163 28.19 1.17 -4.94
CA GLU A 163 28.41 1.04 -3.50
C GLU A 163 29.65 0.19 -3.19
N ASP A 164 29.79 -0.96 -3.85
CA ASP A 164 30.94 -1.85 -3.69
C ASP A 164 32.25 -1.12 -4.06
N TRP A 165 32.24 -0.37 -5.17
CA TRP A 165 33.35 0.48 -5.56
C TRP A 165 33.63 1.59 -4.53
N ALA A 166 32.61 2.30 -4.07
CA ALA A 166 32.74 3.39 -3.11
C ALA A 166 33.30 2.90 -1.77
N CYS A 167 32.90 1.70 -1.32
CA CYS A 167 33.44 1.06 -0.12
C CYS A 167 34.95 0.80 -0.25
N ARG A 168 35.39 0.23 -1.38
CA ARG A 168 36.82 0.04 -1.67
C ARG A 168 37.57 1.37 -1.79
N ARG A 169 36.96 2.37 -2.41
CA ARG A 169 37.53 3.70 -2.58
C ARG A 169 37.72 4.39 -1.22
N ARG A 170 36.74 4.31 -0.33
CA ARG A 170 36.78 4.81 1.04
C ARG A 170 37.90 4.13 1.85
N ALA A 171 38.01 2.80 1.74
CA ALA A 171 39.08 2.05 2.41
C ALA A 171 40.49 2.46 1.93
N LYS A 172 40.67 2.77 0.64
CA LYS A 172 41.95 3.23 0.06
C LYS A 172 42.32 4.67 0.46
N LEU A 173 41.37 5.49 0.89
CA LEU A 173 41.61 6.92 1.18
C LEU A 173 42.09 7.21 2.61
N GLY A 174 41.94 6.28 3.57
CA GLY A 174 42.56 6.37 4.90
C GLY A 174 41.99 7.45 5.83
N ARG A 175 42.11 7.24 7.15
CA ARG A 175 41.36 7.93 8.22
C ARG A 175 42.09 9.15 8.79
N SER A 176 41.65 10.35 8.41
CA SER A 176 41.82 11.55 9.24
C SER A 176 40.44 12.07 9.63
N ARG A 177 40.15 12.08 10.92
CA ARG A 177 38.81 12.34 11.51
C ARG A 177 38.27 13.76 11.21
N GLY A 178 39.15 14.69 10.83
CA GLY A 178 38.80 16.05 10.43
C GLY A 178 38.48 16.22 8.93
N GLU A 179 38.88 15.26 8.10
CA GLU A 179 38.68 15.30 6.64
C GLU A 179 37.52 14.40 6.17
N GLU A 180 36.97 13.61 7.09
CA GLU A 180 35.93 12.60 6.83
C GLU A 180 34.68 13.20 6.17
N SER A 181 34.16 14.33 6.68
CA SER A 181 32.98 14.99 6.10
C SER A 181 33.20 15.55 4.67
N ARG A 182 34.40 16.09 4.39
CA ARG A 182 34.75 16.58 3.04
C ARG A 182 34.96 15.41 2.08
N MET A 183 35.55 14.32 2.57
CA MET A 183 35.75 13.09 1.82
C MET A 183 34.42 12.41 1.49
N GLU A 184 33.47 12.36 2.42
CA GLU A 184 32.14 11.80 2.20
C GLU A 184 31.35 12.59 1.17
N THR A 185 31.36 13.93 1.25
CA THR A 185 30.74 14.79 0.25
C THR A 185 31.34 14.55 -1.15
N ARG A 186 32.67 14.47 -1.25
CA ARG A 186 33.36 14.17 -2.50
C ARG A 186 33.00 12.78 -3.03
N LEU A 187 33.01 11.76 -2.17
CA LEU A 187 32.63 10.39 -2.55
C LEU A 187 31.17 10.33 -3.00
N ALA A 188 30.27 11.11 -2.40
CA ALA A 188 28.88 11.18 -2.84
C ALA A 188 28.76 11.76 -4.26
N THR A 189 29.49 12.83 -4.57
CA THR A 189 29.54 13.39 -5.93
C THR A 189 30.15 12.40 -6.93
N GLU A 190 31.25 11.73 -6.57
CA GLU A 190 31.87 10.72 -7.43
C GLU A 190 30.94 9.51 -7.64
N LYS A 191 30.19 9.06 -6.62
CA LYS A 191 29.17 7.99 -6.74
C LYS A 191 28.06 8.37 -7.71
N GLN A 192 27.54 9.59 -7.60
CA GLN A 192 26.48 10.06 -8.49
C GLN A 192 26.96 10.12 -9.95
N LEU A 193 28.19 10.60 -10.17
CA LEU A 193 28.82 10.64 -11.48
C LEU A 193 28.97 9.23 -12.07
N VAL A 194 29.54 8.28 -11.32
CA VAL A 194 29.74 6.91 -11.81
C VAL A 194 28.39 6.20 -12.05
N ARG A 195 27.41 6.37 -11.16
CA ARG A 195 26.05 5.83 -11.34
C ARG A 195 25.42 6.35 -12.63
N HIS A 196 25.50 7.66 -12.88
CA HIS A 196 24.97 8.26 -14.09
C HIS A 196 25.57 7.58 -15.34
N HIS A 197 26.89 7.41 -15.40
CA HIS A 197 27.55 6.77 -16.55
C HIS A 197 27.28 5.28 -16.72
N LEU A 198 26.89 4.57 -15.67
CA LEU A 198 26.43 3.17 -15.79
C LEU A 198 25.01 3.07 -16.36
N MET A 199 24.21 4.13 -16.22
CA MET A 199 22.78 4.14 -16.57
C MET A 199 22.45 4.92 -17.86
N VAL A 200 23.36 5.76 -18.35
CA VAL A 200 23.16 6.55 -19.56
C VAL A 200 23.08 5.63 -20.78
N ARG A 201 21.94 5.67 -21.49
CA ARG A 201 21.67 4.89 -22.71
C ARG A 201 22.04 5.61 -24.01
N ASP A 202 22.14 6.95 -23.99
CA ASP A 202 22.46 7.78 -25.16
C ASP A 202 23.83 8.46 -25.04
N ALA A 203 24.28 9.16 -26.10
CA ALA A 203 25.59 9.81 -26.15
C ALA A 203 25.80 10.76 -24.95
N ALA A 204 26.59 10.33 -23.98
CA ALA A 204 26.87 11.09 -22.77
C ALA A 204 27.47 12.47 -23.11
N GLU A 205 27.00 13.51 -22.41
CA GLU A 205 27.57 14.85 -22.49
C GLU A 205 29.10 14.81 -22.32
N ARG A 206 29.82 15.70 -23.00
CA ARG A 206 31.28 15.77 -22.92
C ARG A 206 31.71 16.09 -21.50
N LEU A 207 32.08 15.05 -20.76
CA LEU A 207 32.69 15.16 -19.44
C LEU A 207 33.95 16.02 -19.47
N ARG A 208 34.18 16.75 -18.37
CA ARG A 208 35.48 17.37 -18.08
C ARG A 208 36.54 16.28 -17.92
N GLU A 209 37.80 16.62 -18.17
CA GLU A 209 38.91 15.65 -18.12
C GLU A 209 39.06 15.00 -16.74
N SER A 210 38.84 15.76 -15.67
CA SER A 210 38.82 15.26 -14.29
C SER A 210 37.78 14.16 -14.08
N ASP A 211 36.58 14.37 -14.61
CA ASP A 211 35.42 13.51 -14.41
C ASP A 211 35.57 12.24 -15.25
N ARG A 212 36.13 12.36 -16.47
CA ARG A 212 36.52 11.21 -17.28
C ARG A 212 37.52 10.32 -16.57
N HIS A 213 38.52 10.90 -15.92
CA HIS A 213 39.52 10.12 -15.20
C HIS A 213 38.89 9.36 -14.01
N ILE A 214 37.99 10.01 -13.27
CA ILE A 214 37.25 9.39 -12.15
C ILE A 214 36.41 8.21 -12.67
N VAL A 215 35.61 8.42 -13.71
CA VAL A 215 34.73 7.37 -14.28
C VAL A 215 35.56 6.20 -14.83
N ARG A 216 36.61 6.47 -15.62
CA ARG A 216 37.47 5.40 -16.17
C ARG A 216 38.11 4.56 -15.07
N ARG A 217 38.62 5.20 -14.02
CA ARG A 217 39.21 4.51 -12.88
C ARG A 217 38.18 3.69 -12.12
N ALA A 218 36.97 4.23 -11.92
CA ALA A 218 35.88 3.52 -11.26
C ALA A 218 35.45 2.28 -12.04
N LEU A 219 35.24 2.41 -13.37
CA LEU A 219 34.90 1.30 -14.23
C LEU A 219 36.00 0.23 -14.26
N ALA A 220 37.27 0.64 -14.34
CA ALA A 220 38.40 -0.31 -14.28
C ALA A 220 38.43 -1.08 -12.95
N ASP A 221 38.20 -0.41 -11.82
CA ASP A 221 38.12 -1.07 -10.50
C ASP A 221 36.90 -2.00 -10.41
N ILE A 222 35.74 -1.59 -10.91
CA ILE A 222 34.53 -2.42 -10.96
C ILE A 222 34.78 -3.69 -11.78
N VAL A 223 35.32 -3.57 -13.00
CA VAL A 223 35.63 -4.70 -13.87
C VAL A 223 36.67 -5.62 -13.22
N HIS A 224 37.71 -5.06 -12.60
CA HIS A 224 38.76 -5.85 -11.95
C HIS A 224 38.24 -6.70 -10.78
N HIS A 225 37.19 -6.25 -10.10
CA HIS A 225 36.58 -6.96 -8.96
C HIS A 225 35.25 -7.64 -9.32
N ALA A 226 34.86 -7.65 -10.60
CA ALA A 226 33.70 -8.40 -11.05
C ALA A 226 34.01 -9.90 -10.91
N PRO A 227 33.15 -10.69 -10.25
CA PRO A 227 33.37 -12.12 -10.13
C PRO A 227 33.36 -12.75 -11.52
N ILE A 228 34.48 -13.38 -11.92
CA ILE A 228 34.54 -14.21 -13.13
C ILE A 228 33.65 -15.43 -12.87
N ARG A 229 32.37 -15.36 -13.25
CA ARG A 229 31.52 -16.54 -13.31
C ARG A 229 31.96 -17.36 -14.52
N LYS A 230 32.68 -18.46 -14.27
CA LYS A 230 32.73 -19.58 -15.21
C LYS A 230 31.30 -20.13 -15.26
N PHE A 231 30.61 -19.92 -16.37
CA PHE A 231 29.38 -20.64 -16.65
C PHE A 231 29.77 -22.11 -16.92
N HIS A 232 29.27 -23.01 -16.08
CA HIS A 232 29.29 -24.45 -16.31
C HIS A 232 28.00 -24.87 -16.98
#